data_AF-A0A6I0DYV1-F1
#
_entry.id   AF-A0A6I0DYV1-F1
#
_cell.length_a   1.000
_cell.length_b   1.000
_cell.length_c   1.000
_cell.angle_alpha   90.00
_cell.angle_beta   90.00
_cell.angle_gamma   90.00
#
_symmetry.space_group_name_H-M   'P 1'
#
loop_
_entity.id
_entity.type
_entity.pdbx_description
1 polymer ?
#
loop_
_entity_poly.entity_id
_entity_poly.type
_entity_poly.pdbx_seq_one_letter_code
_entity_poly.pdbx_strand_id
1 'polypeptide(L)'
;MASDHDTRRKARSDYVYRRMMIATIAMSLNVSQATIGRWKKAAKENGDDWDMARSAATIAGEGLDVVVSSVTEDFVIMAQALLDEVKNNKELSLDQKIKHMVALGDAMVKVTASAGKLAPKISELGVAQSVVQHLVSFVQEQFPQHISVVQEILVPFGDRIASAFAP
;
A
#
# COMPACT_ATOMS: atom_id res chain seq x y z
N MET A 1 -18.44 -28.65 20.11
CA MET A 1 -17.38 -27.71 20.54
C MET A 1 -16.36 -27.65 19.41
N ALA A 2 -15.98 -26.46 18.93
CA ALA A 2 -14.91 -26.37 17.93
C ALA A 2 -13.61 -26.91 18.52
N SER A 3 -12.87 -27.72 17.76
CA SER A 3 -11.57 -28.22 18.22
C SER A 3 -10.59 -27.04 18.36
N ASP A 4 -9.57 -27.17 19.22
CA ASP A 4 -8.49 -26.17 19.36
C ASP A 4 -7.85 -25.84 17.99
N HIS A 5 -7.77 -26.84 17.12
CA HIS A 5 -7.31 -26.71 15.74
C HIS A 5 -8.23 -25.80 14.90
N ASP A 6 -9.55 -25.92 15.02
CA ASP A 6 -10.51 -25.10 14.29
C ASP A 6 -10.51 -23.66 14.77
N THR A 7 -10.40 -23.46 16.10
CA THR A 7 -10.28 -22.13 16.71
C THR A 7 -9.01 -21.41 16.23
N ARG A 8 -7.88 -22.11 16.19
CA ARG A 8 -6.62 -21.58 15.65
C ARG A 8 -6.72 -21.24 14.15
N ARG A 9 -7.35 -22.10 13.35
CA ARG A 9 -7.58 -21.84 11.91
C ARG A 9 -8.45 -20.59 11.71
N LYS A 10 -9.49 -20.42 12.55
CA LYS A 10 -10.37 -19.25 12.52
C LYS A 10 -9.61 -17.98 12.91
N ALA A 11 -8.79 -18.03 13.96
CA ALA A 11 -7.95 -16.91 14.39
C ALA A 11 -7.00 -16.45 13.27
N ARG A 12 -6.34 -17.40 12.58
CA ARG A 12 -5.50 -17.08 11.41
C ARG A 12 -6.31 -16.37 10.34
N SER A 13 -7.46 -16.92 9.96
CA SER A 13 -8.32 -16.35 8.92
C SER A 13 -8.77 -14.91 9.25
N ASP A 14 -9.15 -14.66 10.52
CA ASP A 14 -9.62 -13.34 10.96
C ASP A 14 -8.48 -12.32 11.02
N TYR A 15 -7.28 -12.76 11.36
CA TYR A 15 -6.08 -11.92 11.33
C TYR A 15 -5.64 -11.58 9.91
N VAL A 16 -5.53 -12.59 9.05
CA VAL A 16 -4.96 -12.48 7.70
C VAL A 16 -5.92 -11.79 6.74
N TYR A 17 -7.16 -12.28 6.63
CA TYR A 17 -8.09 -11.84 5.58
C TYR A 17 -9.04 -10.74 6.05
N ARG A 18 -9.48 -10.79 7.31
CA ARG A 18 -10.38 -9.77 7.88
C ARG A 18 -9.64 -8.62 8.56
N ARG A 19 -8.31 -8.68 8.62
CA ARG A 19 -7.43 -7.66 9.19
C ARG A 19 -7.78 -7.29 10.65
N MET A 20 -8.39 -8.20 11.41
CA MET A 20 -8.78 -7.95 12.79
C MET A 20 -7.55 -7.85 13.72
N MET A 21 -7.66 -7.03 14.76
CA MET A 21 -6.63 -6.94 15.80
C MET A 21 -6.66 -8.18 16.69
N ILE A 22 -5.51 -8.59 17.23
CA ILE A 22 -5.38 -9.76 18.13
C ILE A 22 -6.36 -9.65 19.31
N ALA A 23 -6.53 -8.45 19.87
CA ALA A 23 -7.51 -8.20 20.94
C ALA A 23 -8.95 -8.54 20.53
N THR A 24 -9.36 -8.10 19.34
CA THR A 24 -10.71 -8.35 18.81
C THR A 24 -10.93 -9.84 18.50
N ILE A 25 -9.91 -10.52 17.97
CA ILE A 25 -9.95 -11.96 17.69
C ILE A 25 -10.06 -12.76 18.99
N ALA A 26 -9.24 -12.40 19.99
CA ALA A 26 -9.23 -13.01 21.31
C ALA A 26 -10.62 -12.93 21.97
N MET A 27 -11.25 -11.75 21.93
CA MET A 27 -12.62 -11.58 22.41
C MET A 27 -13.63 -12.41 21.61
N SER A 28 -13.57 -12.38 20.27
CA SER A 28 -14.52 -13.09 19.41
C SER A 28 -14.46 -14.61 19.54
N LEU A 29 -13.28 -15.16 19.84
CA LEU A 29 -13.04 -16.59 19.96
C LEU A 29 -13.03 -17.07 21.42
N ASN A 30 -13.25 -16.16 22.37
CA ASN A 30 -13.21 -16.42 23.81
C ASN A 30 -11.89 -17.09 24.27
N VAL A 31 -10.76 -16.57 23.80
CA VAL A 31 -9.41 -17.02 24.18
C VAL A 31 -8.54 -15.83 24.60
N SER A 32 -7.45 -16.08 25.32
CA SER A 32 -6.53 -15.00 25.70
C SER A 32 -5.74 -14.47 24.49
N GLN A 33 -5.36 -13.19 24.51
CA GLN A 33 -4.43 -12.64 23.49
C GLN A 33 -3.09 -13.39 23.47
N ALA A 34 -2.61 -13.84 24.64
CA ALA A 34 -1.38 -14.61 24.75
C ALA A 34 -1.48 -15.95 24.00
N THR A 35 -2.66 -16.58 24.00
CA THR A 35 -2.94 -17.80 23.22
C THR A 35 -2.80 -17.54 21.72
N ILE A 36 -3.41 -16.47 21.21
CA ILE A 36 -3.28 -16.07 19.80
C ILE A 36 -1.81 -15.77 19.45
N GLY A 37 -1.09 -15.06 20.32
CA GLY A 37 0.33 -14.77 20.14
C GLY A 37 1.19 -16.03 20.06
N ARG A 38 0.94 -17.03 20.92
CA ARG A 38 1.61 -18.33 20.87
C ARG A 38 1.32 -19.08 19.58
N TRP A 39 0.08 -19.10 19.12
CA TRP A 39 -0.27 -19.73 17.84
C TRP A 39 0.44 -19.07 16.65
N LYS A 40 0.45 -17.74 16.61
CA LYS A 40 1.14 -16.98 15.56
C LYS A 40 2.65 -17.26 15.56
N LYS A 41 3.27 -17.33 16.74
CA LYS A 41 4.69 -17.68 16.90
C LYS A 41 4.97 -19.11 16.44
N ALA A 42 4.19 -20.08 16.91
CA ALA A 42 4.33 -21.48 16.52
C ALA A 42 4.07 -21.69 15.02
N ALA A 43 3.12 -20.96 14.42
CA ALA A 43 2.87 -20.99 12.98
C ALA A 43 4.10 -20.50 12.21
N LYS A 44 4.70 -19.38 12.64
CA LYS A 44 5.91 -18.84 12.04
C LYS A 44 7.10 -19.80 12.13
N GLU A 45 7.29 -20.47 13.27
CA GLU A 45 8.32 -21.52 13.45
C GLU A 45 8.11 -22.71 12.52
N ASN A 46 6.85 -22.98 12.13
CA ASN A 46 6.48 -24.01 11.14
C ASN A 46 6.36 -23.47 9.69
N GLY A 47 6.84 -22.25 9.43
CA GLY A 47 6.87 -21.64 8.08
C GLY A 47 5.61 -20.89 7.65
N ASP A 48 4.57 -20.81 8.48
CA ASP A 48 3.36 -20.02 8.23
C ASP A 48 3.43 -18.67 8.95
N ASP A 49 4.02 -17.66 8.31
CA ASP A 49 4.08 -16.29 8.84
C ASP A 49 2.75 -15.54 8.56
N TRP A 50 1.94 -15.36 9.61
CA TRP A 50 0.65 -14.69 9.50
C TRP A 50 0.77 -13.20 9.13
N ASP A 51 1.87 -12.54 9.49
CA ASP A 51 2.08 -11.14 9.09
C ASP A 51 2.38 -11.05 7.60
N MET A 52 3.25 -11.92 7.10
CA MET A 52 3.52 -12.03 5.67
C MET A 52 2.25 -12.38 4.89
N ALA A 53 1.48 -13.37 5.38
CA ALA A 53 0.23 -13.77 4.75
C ALA A 53 -0.81 -12.64 4.75
N ARG A 54 -0.90 -11.84 5.82
CA ARG A 54 -1.78 -10.67 5.91
C ARG A 54 -1.37 -9.58 4.92
N SER A 55 -0.08 -9.30 4.82
CA SER A 55 0.46 -8.35 3.84
C SER A 55 0.17 -8.82 2.41
N ALA A 56 0.42 -10.09 2.10
CA ALA A 56 0.13 -10.68 0.80
C ALA A 56 -1.37 -10.66 0.47
N ALA A 57 -2.25 -10.94 1.44
CA ALA A 57 -3.70 -10.86 1.27
C ALA A 57 -4.17 -9.43 0.99
N THR A 58 -3.58 -8.44 1.66
CA THR A 58 -3.84 -7.01 1.39
C THR A 58 -3.43 -6.64 -0.03
N ILE A 59 -2.23 -7.04 -0.44
CA ILE A 59 -1.72 -6.80 -1.80
C ILE A 59 -2.60 -7.46 -2.86
N ALA A 60 -3.08 -8.68 -2.60
CA ALA A 60 -3.98 -9.39 -3.52
C ALA A 60 -5.37 -8.75 -3.63
N GLY A 61 -5.87 -8.11 -2.57
CA GLY A 61 -7.19 -7.47 -2.54
C GLY A 61 -7.21 -6.04 -3.06
N GLU A 62 -6.26 -5.21 -2.63
CA GLU A 62 -6.20 -3.77 -2.95
C GLU A 62 -5.26 -3.48 -4.15
N GLY A 63 -4.38 -4.42 -4.50
CA GLY A 63 -3.30 -4.22 -5.47
C GLY A 63 -2.07 -3.59 -4.83
N LEU A 64 -0.88 -4.09 -5.20
CA LEU A 64 0.40 -3.60 -4.65
C LEU A 64 0.58 -2.09 -4.83
N ASP A 65 0.13 -1.57 -5.97
CA ASP A 65 0.28 -0.15 -6.31
C ASP A 65 -0.49 0.77 -5.35
N VAL A 66 -1.71 0.38 -4.97
CA VAL A 66 -2.56 1.15 -4.04
C VAL A 66 -1.95 1.16 -2.65
N VAL A 67 -1.48 0.00 -2.18
CA VAL A 67 -0.84 -0.15 -0.87
C VAL A 67 0.45 0.68 -0.78
N VAL A 68 1.31 0.61 -1.79
CA VAL A 68 2.56 1.40 -1.83
C VAL A 68 2.27 2.90 -1.90
N SER A 69 1.25 3.31 -2.66
CA SER A 69 0.85 4.72 -2.76
C SER A 69 0.40 5.26 -1.40
N SER A 70 -0.50 4.54 -0.71
CA SER A 70 -0.99 4.93 0.62
C SER A 70 0.14 5.04 1.65
N VAL A 71 1.06 4.08 1.70
CA VAL A 71 2.20 4.12 2.63
C VAL A 71 3.14 5.29 2.31
N THR A 72 3.32 5.61 1.02
CA THR A 72 4.15 6.75 0.60
C THR A 72 3.52 8.07 1.00
N GLU A 73 2.19 8.21 0.87
CA GLU A 73 1.43 9.37 1.32
C GLU A 73 1.56 9.57 2.84
N ASP A 74 1.34 8.52 3.64
CA ASP A 74 1.49 8.55 5.10
C ASP A 74 2.90 8.98 5.52
N PHE A 75 3.92 8.49 4.81
CA PHE A 75 5.31 8.88 5.07
C PHE A 75 5.55 10.38 4.78
N VAL A 76 4.99 10.92 3.70
CA VAL A 76 5.12 12.35 3.37
C VAL A 76 4.46 13.22 4.44
N ILE A 77 3.27 12.84 4.92
CA ILE A 77 2.58 13.54 6.00
C ILE A 77 3.43 13.53 7.29
N MET A 78 4.00 12.37 7.63
CA MET A 78 4.89 12.25 8.79
C MET A 78 6.15 13.10 8.64
N ALA A 79 6.74 13.13 7.45
CA ALA A 79 7.92 13.94 7.15
C ALA A 79 7.63 15.44 7.30
N GLN A 80 6.45 15.91 6.86
CA GLN A 80 6.01 17.30 7.06
C GLN A 80 5.88 17.65 8.55
N ALA A 81 5.24 16.79 9.33
CA ALA A 81 5.09 17.00 10.77
C ALA A 81 6.45 17.06 11.49
N LEU A 82 7.39 16.16 11.14
CA LEU A 82 8.74 16.17 11.69
C LEU A 82 9.53 17.42 11.28
N LEU A 83 9.39 17.86 10.03
CA LEU A 83 10.03 19.09 9.56
C LEU A 83 9.55 20.31 10.36
N ASP A 84 8.25 20.39 10.61
CA ASP A 84 7.66 21.45 11.44
C ASP A 84 8.14 21.39 12.88
N GLU A 85 8.24 20.19 13.47
CA GLU A 85 8.79 19.99 14.80
C GLU A 85 10.24 20.46 14.89
N VAL A 86 11.10 20.02 13.96
CA VAL A 86 12.51 20.42 13.90
C VAL A 86 12.65 21.94 13.71
N LYS A 87 11.82 22.54 12.86
CA LYS A 87 11.82 23.98 12.61
C LYS A 87 11.48 24.77 13.87
N ASN A 88 10.42 24.37 14.56
CA ASN A 88 9.83 25.11 15.68
C ASN A 88 10.45 24.76 17.05
N ASN A 89 11.21 23.66 17.16
CA ASN A 89 11.88 23.28 18.39
C ASN A 89 12.97 24.30 18.76
N LYS A 90 12.84 24.92 19.95
CA LYS A 90 13.75 25.95 20.46
C LYS A 90 14.96 25.38 21.21
N GLU A 91 14.91 24.11 21.59
CA GLU A 91 15.98 23.40 22.31
C GLU A 91 17.06 22.87 21.35
N LEU A 92 16.71 22.67 20.07
CA LEU A 92 17.66 22.25 19.05
C LEU A 92 18.55 23.42 18.59
N SER A 93 19.86 23.20 18.62
CA SER A 93 20.85 24.07 17.97
C SER A 93 20.67 24.07 16.45
N LEU A 94 21.22 25.09 15.78
CA LEU A 94 21.19 25.19 14.32
C LEU A 94 21.82 23.96 13.64
N ASP A 95 22.96 23.48 14.15
CA ASP A 95 23.63 22.29 13.64
C ASP A 95 22.78 21.04 13.78
N GLN A 96 22.05 20.88 14.89
CA GLN A 96 21.13 19.76 15.08
C GLN A 96 19.96 19.86 14.09
N LYS A 97 19.41 21.05 13.88
CA LYS A 97 18.34 21.26 12.88
C LYS A 97 18.80 20.88 11.49
N ILE A 98 19.99 21.32 11.07
CA ILE A 98 20.58 20.94 9.77
C ILE A 98 20.75 19.42 9.68
N LYS A 99 21.32 18.78 10.70
CA LYS A 99 21.52 17.31 10.72
C LYS A 99 20.20 16.56 10.58
N HIS A 100 19.16 16.97 11.29
CA HIS A 100 17.84 16.33 11.20
C HIS A 100 17.19 16.56 9.84
N MET A 101 17.31 17.76 9.26
CA MET A 101 16.79 18.05 7.92
C MET A 101 17.49 17.22 6.83
N VAL A 102 18.81 17.05 6.91
CA VAL A 102 19.57 16.19 5.99
C VAL A 102 19.12 14.74 6.11
N ALA A 103 19.01 14.23 7.34
CA ALA A 103 18.55 12.86 7.59
C ALA A 103 17.12 12.64 7.05
N LEU A 104 16.24 13.64 7.17
CA LEU A 104 14.90 13.61 6.62
C LEU A 104 14.92 13.58 5.08
N GLY A 105 15.75 14.41 4.44
CA GLY A 105 15.94 14.40 3.00
C GLY A 105 16.44 13.06 2.48
N ASP A 106 17.44 12.47 3.13
CA ASP A 106 17.97 11.14 2.79
C ASP A 106 16.90 10.05 2.93
N ALA A 107 16.06 10.13 3.97
CA ALA A 107 14.95 9.21 4.18
C ALA A 107 13.91 9.36 3.05
N MET A 108 13.54 10.58 2.66
CA MET A 108 12.62 10.83 1.55
C MET A 108 13.13 10.22 0.24
N VAL A 109 14.40 10.42 -0.11
CA VAL A 109 14.99 9.84 -1.33
C VAL A 109 14.91 8.32 -1.31
N LYS A 110 15.23 7.68 -0.18
CA LYS A 110 15.19 6.20 -0.04
C LYS A 110 13.77 5.65 -0.14
N VAL A 111 12.81 6.30 0.50
CA VAL A 111 11.41 5.87 0.47
C VAL A 111 10.85 6.01 -0.94
N THR A 112 11.02 7.15 -1.60
CA THR A 112 10.55 7.36 -2.98
C THR A 112 11.18 6.37 -3.95
N ALA A 113 12.50 6.13 -3.86
CA ALA A 113 13.18 5.15 -4.69
C ALA A 113 12.70 3.71 -4.44
N SER A 114 12.37 3.37 -3.19
CA SER A 114 11.85 2.05 -2.84
C SER A 114 10.40 1.87 -3.30
N ALA A 115 9.56 2.89 -3.14
CA ALA A 115 8.18 2.92 -3.62
C ALA A 115 8.12 2.73 -5.14
N GLY A 116 8.95 3.46 -5.90
CA GLY A 116 9.02 3.30 -7.37
C GLY A 116 9.48 1.90 -7.82
N LYS A 117 10.33 1.22 -7.04
CA LYS A 117 10.72 -0.18 -7.32
C LYS A 117 9.61 -1.18 -7.02
N LEU A 118 8.85 -0.95 -5.94
CA LEU A 118 7.83 -1.87 -5.45
C LEU A 118 6.50 -1.72 -6.19
N ALA A 119 6.15 -0.51 -6.60
CA ALA A 119 4.97 -0.20 -7.40
C ALA A 119 5.40 0.56 -8.67
N PRO A 120 5.99 -0.13 -9.66
CA PRO A 120 6.47 0.49 -10.89
C PRO A 120 5.34 1.08 -11.76
N LYS A 121 4.06 0.85 -11.42
CA LYS A 121 2.93 1.52 -12.07
C LYS A 121 2.83 3.01 -11.77
N ILE A 122 3.61 3.56 -10.83
CA ILE A 122 3.83 5.00 -10.75
C ILE A 122 4.96 5.39 -11.73
N SER A 123 4.88 4.92 -12.97
CA SER A 123 5.55 5.58 -14.09
C SER A 123 4.53 6.54 -14.70
N GLU A 124 4.98 7.68 -15.22
CA GLU A 124 4.10 8.63 -15.91
C GLU A 124 3.28 7.95 -17.02
N LEU A 125 3.84 6.90 -17.64
CA LEU A 125 3.14 6.03 -18.58
C LEU A 125 1.96 5.27 -17.95
N GLY A 126 2.11 4.72 -16.75
CA GLY A 126 1.03 4.02 -16.04
C GLY A 126 -0.12 4.96 -15.67
N VAL A 127 0.19 6.20 -15.27
CA VAL A 127 -0.81 7.25 -15.02
C VAL A 127 -1.50 7.65 -16.33
N ALA A 128 -0.74 7.86 -17.40
CA ALA A 128 -1.28 8.21 -18.72
C ALA A 128 -2.22 7.10 -19.26
N GLN A 129 -1.84 5.83 -19.12
CA GLN A 129 -2.69 4.69 -19.48
C GLN A 129 -3.98 4.64 -18.64
N SER A 130 -3.91 4.94 -17.34
CA SER A 130 -5.08 5.02 -16.47
C SER A 130 -6.06 6.11 -16.91
N VAL A 131 -5.56 7.29 -17.29
CA VAL A 131 -6.39 8.39 -17.82
C VAL A 131 -7.06 7.99 -19.13
N VAL A 132 -6.32 7.33 -20.02
CA VAL A 132 -6.88 6.80 -21.28
C VAL A 132 -8.02 5.82 -21.00
N GLN A 133 -7.82 4.87 -20.07
CA GLN A 133 -8.85 3.89 -19.70
C GLN A 133 -10.11 4.57 -19.14
N HIS A 134 -9.96 5.60 -18.30
CA HIS A 134 -11.09 6.38 -17.78
C HIS A 134 -11.87 7.11 -18.88
N LEU A 135 -11.19 7.63 -19.89
CA LEU A 135 -11.85 8.25 -21.05
C LEU A 135 -12.71 7.21 -21.79
N VAL A 136 -12.23 5.99 -21.96
CA VAL A 136 -13.01 4.91 -22.60
C VAL A 136 -14.26 4.60 -21.80
N SER A 137 -14.12 4.38 -20.49
CA SER A 137 -15.26 4.09 -19.60
C SER A 137 -16.29 5.22 -19.61
N PHE A 138 -15.83 6.47 -19.54
CA PHE A 138 -16.70 7.65 -19.61
C PHE A 138 -17.49 7.71 -20.93
N VAL A 139 -16.83 7.45 -22.07
CA VAL A 139 -17.49 7.41 -23.38
C VAL A 139 -18.49 6.25 -23.46
N GLN A 140 -18.15 5.07 -22.94
CA GLN A 140 -19.07 3.93 -22.90
C GLN A 140 -20.34 4.26 -22.11
N GLU A 141 -20.21 4.97 -20.99
CA GLU A 141 -21.33 5.29 -20.11
C GLU A 141 -22.17 6.47 -20.61
N GLN A 142 -21.54 7.55 -21.07
CA GLN A 142 -22.21 8.82 -21.37
C GLN A 142 -22.48 9.03 -22.86
N PHE A 143 -21.68 8.41 -23.73
CA PHE A 143 -21.72 8.60 -25.17
C PHE A 143 -21.54 7.28 -25.94
N PRO A 144 -22.37 6.24 -25.67
CA PRO A 144 -22.18 4.92 -26.24
C PRO A 144 -22.14 4.92 -27.78
N GLN A 145 -22.83 5.86 -28.43
CA GLN A 145 -22.77 6.05 -29.89
C GLN A 145 -21.38 6.41 -30.43
N HIS A 146 -20.47 6.91 -29.60
CA HIS A 146 -19.11 7.30 -29.97
C HIS A 146 -18.06 6.22 -29.66
N ILE A 147 -18.45 5.10 -29.04
CA ILE A 147 -17.48 4.10 -28.60
C ILE A 147 -16.68 3.48 -29.75
N SER A 148 -17.33 3.22 -30.89
CA SER A 148 -16.67 2.63 -32.07
C SER A 148 -15.55 3.53 -32.59
N VAL A 149 -15.82 4.83 -32.71
CA VAL A 149 -14.84 5.83 -33.18
C VAL A 149 -13.72 6.01 -32.16
N VAL A 150 -14.06 6.04 -30.86
CA VAL A 150 -13.05 6.15 -29.81
C VAL A 150 -12.13 4.93 -29.78
N GLN A 151 -12.66 3.71 -29.97
CA GLN A 151 -11.83 2.50 -30.06
C GLN A 151 -10.84 2.51 -31.23
N GLU A 152 -11.24 3.03 -32.39
CA GLU A 152 -10.36 3.18 -33.54
C GLU A 152 -9.20 4.17 -33.27
N ILE A 153 -9.46 5.23 -32.50
CA ILE A 153 -8.45 6.24 -32.13
C ILE A 153 -7.53 5.75 -31.00
N LEU A 154 -8.05 4.92 -30.08
CA LEU A 154 -7.31 4.46 -28.91
C LEU A 154 -6.05 3.70 -29.25
N VAL A 155 -6.08 2.85 -30.29
CA VAL A 155 -4.93 2.04 -30.70
C VAL A 155 -3.74 2.92 -31.11
N PRO A 156 -3.84 3.81 -32.10
CA PRO A 156 -2.74 4.71 -32.46
C PRO A 156 -2.40 5.74 -31.38
N PHE A 157 -3.36 6.13 -30.55
CA PHE A 157 -3.09 7.03 -29.42
C PHE A 157 -2.30 6.34 -28.30
N GLY A 158 -2.55 5.07 -28.04
CA GLY A 158 -1.79 4.25 -27.08
C GLY A 158 -0.31 4.17 -27.45
N ASP A 159 0.00 3.96 -28.73
CA ASP A 159 1.39 3.95 -29.24
C ASP A 159 2.07 5.32 -29.07
N ARG A 160 1.33 6.41 -29.29
CA ARG A 160 1.81 7.77 -29.07
C ARG A 160 2.11 8.06 -27.60
N ILE A 161 1.25 7.58 -26.69
CA ILE A 161 1.46 7.70 -25.25
C ILE A 161 2.70 6.87 -24.84
N ALA A 162 2.81 5.61 -25.28
CA ALA A 162 3.98 4.78 -25.00
C ALA A 162 5.30 5.44 -25.47
N SER A 163 5.28 6.10 -26.62
CA SER A 163 6.45 6.82 -27.16
C SER A 163 6.76 8.12 -26.40
N ALA A 164 5.73 8.85 -25.95
CA ALA A 164 5.90 10.13 -25.25
C ALA A 164 6.47 9.96 -23.83
N PHE A 165 6.27 8.79 -23.22
CA PHE A 165 6.73 8.45 -21.88
C PHE A 165 7.81 7.36 -21.87
N ALA A 166 8.44 7.09 -23.02
CA ALA A 166 9.65 6.28 -23.10
C ALA A 166 10.85 7.05 -22.50
N PRO A 167 11.77 6.38 -21.78
CA PRO A 167 12.91 7.03 -21.12
C PRO A 167 13.95 7.62 -22.08
#